data_AF-A0AAV6HD85-F1
#
_entry.id   AF-A0AAV6HD85-F1
#
_cell.length_a   1.000
_cell.length_b   1.000
_cell.length_c   1.000
_cell.angle_alpha   90.00
_cell.angle_beta   90.00
_cell.angle_gamma   90.00
#
_symmetry.space_group_name_H-M   'P 1'
#
loop_
_entity.id
_entity.type
_entity.pdbx_description
1 polymer ?
#
loop_
_entity_poly.entity_id
_entity_poly.type
_entity_poly.pdbx_seq_one_letter_code
_entity_poly.pdbx_strand_id
1 'polypeptide(L)'
;MTPDVENAVISPILPFLFLGNERDAQDLDLLLRLNVTCVVNVTTHLPLYHLDTGLVRYKRLPATDNSKQNLRQYFEEVFEFIEEAHQSGRGVLVHCQAGVSRSATIVIAYLMKHTLMTADGDTEMVALTAKPMRLTQP
;
A
#
# COMPACT_ATOMS: atom_id res chain seq x y z
N MET A 1 14.90 -15.73 15.35
CA MET A 1 14.05 -14.52 15.24
C MET A 1 14.84 -13.52 14.43
N THR A 2 14.52 -13.34 13.14
CA THR A 2 15.23 -12.40 12.27
C THR A 2 14.62 -11.00 12.45
N PRO A 3 15.35 -10.04 13.03
CA PRO A 3 14.83 -8.72 13.39
C PRO A 3 14.62 -7.77 12.18
N ASP A 4 14.97 -8.19 10.97
CA ASP A 4 15.13 -7.28 9.83
C ASP A 4 13.84 -6.99 9.04
N VAL A 5 12.85 -7.89 9.08
CA VAL A 5 11.60 -7.71 8.32
C VAL A 5 10.68 -6.69 8.99
N GLU A 6 10.80 -6.53 10.30
CA GLU A 6 9.91 -5.70 11.09
C GLU A 6 10.29 -4.20 11.05
N ASN A 7 11.57 -3.86 10.81
CA ASN A 7 12.07 -2.49 10.72
C ASN A 7 12.06 -1.91 9.30
N ALA A 8 11.27 -2.49 8.40
CA ALA A 8 11.36 -2.18 6.98
C ALA A 8 10.64 -0.86 6.64
N VAL A 9 11.41 0.18 6.29
CA VAL A 9 10.95 1.56 5.99
C VAL A 9 9.86 1.61 4.91
N ILE A 10 8.96 2.60 5.01
CA ILE A 10 8.01 2.99 3.96
C ILE A 10 8.71 3.13 2.61
N SER A 11 8.08 2.63 1.55
CA SER A 11 8.65 2.58 0.21
C SER A 11 7.84 3.47 -0.75
N PRO A 12 8.42 4.54 -1.30
CA PRO A 12 7.76 5.33 -2.35
C PRO A 12 7.71 4.51 -3.65
N ILE A 13 6.53 4.39 -4.24
CA ILE A 13 6.29 3.63 -5.47
C ILE A 13 6.03 4.59 -6.64
N LEU A 14 5.19 5.59 -6.39
CA LEU A 14 4.95 6.75 -7.26
C LEU A 14 5.02 8.02 -6.40
N PRO A 15 5.10 9.23 -6.99
CA PRO A 15 5.11 10.47 -6.22
C PRO A 15 3.95 10.63 -5.22
N PHE A 16 2.83 9.94 -5.46
CA PHE A 16 1.65 9.96 -4.59
C PHE A 16 1.31 8.59 -3.98
N LEU A 17 2.03 7.51 -4.29
CA LEU A 17 1.68 6.15 -3.85
C LEU A 17 2.83 5.52 -3.07
N PHE A 18 2.52 5.07 -1.85
CA PHE A 18 3.49 4.51 -0.92
C PHE A 18 3.06 3.11 -0.47
N LEU A 19 4.05 2.22 -0.29
CA LEU A 19 3.88 0.89 0.29
C LEU A 19 4.50 0.86 1.68
N GLY A 20 3.75 0.43 2.69
CA GLY A 20 4.26 0.40 4.06
C GLY A 20 3.70 -0.73 4.93
N ASN A 21 4.09 -0.68 6.19
CA ASN A 21 3.72 -1.58 7.27
C ASN A 21 2.79 -0.88 8.28
N GLU A 22 2.43 -1.58 9.36
CA GLU A 22 1.58 -1.03 10.42
C GLU A 22 2.14 0.21 11.10
N ARG A 23 3.46 0.26 11.35
CA ARG A 23 4.13 1.37 12.04
C ARG A 23 4.11 2.63 11.19
N ASP A 24 4.29 2.49 9.88
CA ASP A 24 4.19 3.60 8.94
C ASP A 24 2.77 4.23 8.99
N ALA A 25 1.73 3.41 9.19
CA ALA A 25 0.36 3.88 9.35
C ALA A 25 0.08 4.51 10.73
N GLN A 26 0.88 4.21 11.75
CA GLN A 26 0.81 4.81 13.09
C GLN A 26 1.53 6.16 13.16
N ASP A 27 2.53 6.40 12.32
CA ASP A 27 3.35 7.63 12.35
C ASP A 27 2.66 8.78 11.59
N LEU A 28 1.83 9.56 12.29
CA LEU A 28 1.11 10.69 11.69
C LEU A 28 2.07 11.76 11.12
N ASP A 29 3.20 12.01 11.77
CA ASP A 29 4.19 13.00 11.30
C ASP A 29 4.85 12.57 10.00
N LEU A 30 5.14 11.28 9.83
CA LEU A 30 5.58 10.72 8.55
C LEU A 30 4.51 10.87 7.47
N LEU A 31 3.26 10.51 7.77
CA LEU A 31 2.15 10.63 6.81
C LEU A 31 2.01 12.07 6.31
N LEU A 32 1.98 13.05 7.22
CA LEU A 32 1.83 14.47 6.87
C LEU A 32 3.03 14.99 6.10
N ARG A 33 4.27 14.62 6.47
CA ARG A 33 5.49 15.03 5.73
C ARG A 33 5.50 14.52 4.29
N LEU A 34 4.91 13.35 4.04
CA LEU A 34 4.79 12.76 2.71
C LEU A 34 3.51 13.20 1.98
N ASN A 35 2.75 14.14 2.53
CA ASN A 35 1.44 14.56 2.03
C ASN A 35 0.43 13.39 1.89
N VAL A 36 0.59 12.36 2.72
CA VAL A 36 -0.33 11.21 2.77
C VAL A 36 -1.50 11.54 3.68
N THR A 37 -2.68 11.71 3.07
CA THR A 37 -3.95 11.93 3.78
C THR A 37 -4.96 10.82 3.51
N CYS A 38 -4.57 9.80 2.73
CA CYS A 38 -5.41 8.67 2.35
C CYS A 38 -4.65 7.37 2.67
N VAL A 39 -5.31 6.42 3.35
CA VAL A 39 -4.68 5.16 3.77
C VAL A 39 -5.55 3.97 3.40
N VAL A 40 -4.97 2.99 2.72
CA VAL A 40 -5.55 1.68 2.43
C VAL A 40 -5.00 0.66 3.43
N ASN A 41 -5.84 0.18 4.33
CA ASN A 41 -5.51 -0.85 5.31
C ASN A 41 -5.97 -2.23 4.80
N VAL A 42 -5.02 -3.09 4.43
CA VAL A 42 -5.27 -4.42 3.86
C VAL A 42 -5.27 -5.51 4.95
N THR A 43 -5.93 -5.23 6.08
CA THR A 43 -6.06 -6.16 7.20
C THR A 43 -7.49 -6.17 7.77
N THR A 44 -7.80 -7.23 8.51
CA THR A 44 -9.09 -7.38 9.19
C THR A 44 -9.10 -6.79 10.59
N HIS A 45 -7.94 -6.73 11.27
CA HIS A 45 -7.85 -6.54 12.72
C HIS A 45 -7.10 -5.27 13.13
N LEU A 46 -6.21 -4.74 12.30
CA LEU A 46 -5.48 -3.53 12.67
C LEU A 46 -6.42 -2.32 12.68
N PRO A 47 -6.32 -1.43 13.67
CA PRO A 47 -7.18 -0.25 13.76
C PRO A 47 -6.96 0.71 12.58
N LEU A 48 -7.90 1.64 12.43
CA LEU A 48 -7.78 2.76 11.50
C LEU A 48 -7.16 3.93 12.29
N TYR A 49 -5.83 3.98 12.31
CA TYR A 49 -5.08 4.96 13.08
C TYR A 49 -5.49 6.39 12.69
N HIS A 50 -5.53 7.32 13.64
CA HIS A 50 -5.81 8.74 13.38
C HIS A 50 -7.17 9.06 12.70
N LEU A 51 -8.10 8.10 12.63
CA LEU A 51 -9.40 8.30 11.98
C LEU A 51 -10.22 9.43 12.65
N ASP A 52 -10.09 9.55 13.97
CA ASP A 52 -10.74 10.56 14.81
C ASP A 52 -10.20 11.98 14.59
N THR A 53 -8.99 12.12 14.05
CA THR A 53 -8.38 13.44 13.78
C THR A 53 -9.01 14.16 12.58
N GLY A 54 -9.68 13.43 11.68
CA GLY A 54 -10.19 13.97 10.40
C GLY A 54 -9.11 14.32 9.37
N LEU A 55 -7.82 14.16 9.70
CA LEU A 55 -6.70 14.44 8.80
C LEU A 55 -6.45 13.33 7.79
N VAL A 56 -6.81 12.09 8.15
CA VAL A 56 -6.56 10.89 7.35
C VAL A 56 -7.87 10.19 7.01
N ARG A 57 -8.09 9.95 5.73
CA ARG A 57 -9.19 9.13 5.22
C ARG A 57 -8.74 7.69 5.06
N TYR A 58 -9.56 6.75 5.50
CA TYR A 58 -9.26 5.32 5.41
C TYR A 58 -10.15 4.57 4.43
N LYS A 59 -9.55 3.59 3.78
CA LYS A 59 -10.22 2.47 3.13
C LYS A 59 -9.71 1.17 3.73
N ARG A 60 -10.60 0.36 4.31
CA ARG A 60 -10.22 -0.99 4.77
C ARG A 60 -10.56 -2.01 3.71
N LEU A 61 -9.56 -2.80 3.33
CA LEU A 61 -9.73 -4.04 2.58
C LEU A 61 -9.53 -5.20 3.57
N PRO A 62 -10.62 -5.84 4.03
CA PRO A 62 -10.53 -6.90 5.02
C PRO A 62 -9.93 -8.18 4.41
N ALA A 63 -8.60 -8.31 4.48
CA ALA A 63 -7.90 -9.49 4.01
C ALA A 63 -6.95 -10.12 5.03
N THR A 64 -6.97 -11.45 5.07
CA THR A 64 -6.02 -12.27 5.83
C THR A 64 -4.87 -12.72 4.92
N ASP A 65 -3.71 -13.04 5.49
CA ASP A 65 -2.53 -13.47 4.73
C ASP A 65 -2.61 -14.96 4.33
N ASN A 66 -3.76 -15.36 3.80
CA ASN A 66 -4.01 -16.70 3.30
C ASN A 66 -4.13 -16.64 1.78
N SER A 67 -3.41 -17.51 1.08
CA SER A 67 -3.39 -17.60 -0.40
C SER A 67 -4.76 -17.86 -1.03
N LYS A 68 -5.77 -18.29 -0.24
CA LYS A 68 -7.14 -18.48 -0.69
C LYS A 68 -8.00 -17.21 -0.68
N GLN A 69 -7.51 -16.10 -0.13
CA GLN A 69 -8.27 -14.85 -0.09
C GLN A 69 -8.36 -14.22 -1.48
N ASN A 70 -9.59 -14.00 -1.95
CA ASN A 70 -9.82 -13.31 -3.20
C ASN A 70 -9.74 -11.79 -3.01
N LEU A 71 -8.55 -11.21 -3.24
CA LEU A 71 -8.35 -9.76 -3.20
C LEU A 71 -8.99 -9.03 -4.40
N ARG A 72 -9.23 -9.74 -5.51
CA ARG A 72 -9.70 -9.15 -6.77
C ARG A 72 -11.05 -8.45 -6.62
N GLN A 73 -11.91 -8.95 -5.73
CA GLN A 73 -13.22 -8.35 -5.46
C GLN A 73 -13.14 -6.90 -4.95
N TYR A 74 -11.99 -6.49 -4.40
CA TYR A 74 -11.78 -5.15 -3.84
C TYR A 74 -10.99 -4.23 -4.77
N PHE A 75 -10.49 -4.74 -5.91
CA PHE A 75 -9.59 -3.98 -6.77
C PHE A 75 -10.24 -2.72 -7.31
N GLU A 76 -11.46 -2.81 -7.85
CA GLU A 76 -12.17 -1.67 -8.40
C GLU A 76 -12.32 -0.55 -7.36
N GLU A 77 -12.89 -0.89 -6.21
CA GLU A 77 -13.14 0.03 -5.10
C GLU A 77 -11.86 0.67 -4.54
N VAL A 78 -10.76 -0.09 -4.45
CA VAL A 78 -9.47 0.43 -3.96
C VAL A 78 -8.79 1.29 -5.01
N PHE A 79 -8.87 0.94 -6.29
CA PHE A 79 -8.25 1.72 -7.35
C PHE A 79 -8.96 3.06 -7.52
N GLU A 80 -10.29 3.09 -7.42
CA GLU A 80 -11.05 4.34 -7.37
C GLU A 80 -10.61 5.23 -6.20
N PHE A 81 -10.45 4.65 -5.01
CA PHE A 81 -9.96 5.40 -3.84
C PHE A 81 -8.55 5.97 -4.05
N ILE A 82 -7.65 5.20 -4.65
CA ILE A 82 -6.29 5.66 -4.96
C ILE A 82 -6.34 6.79 -6.00
N GLU A 83 -7.18 6.66 -7.02
CA GLU A 83 -7.30 7.61 -8.11
C GLU A 83 -7.96 8.93 -7.66
N GLU A 84 -9.02 8.88 -6.85
CA GLU A 84 -9.63 10.07 -6.25
C GLU A 84 -8.62 10.88 -5.43
N ALA A 85 -7.78 10.18 -4.66
CA ALA A 85 -6.72 10.80 -3.88
C ALA A 85 -5.67 11.44 -4.79
N HIS A 86 -5.24 10.72 -5.83
CA HIS A 86 -4.29 11.23 -6.82
C HIS A 86 -4.79 12.52 -7.50
N GLN A 87 -6.03 12.51 -8.01
CA GLN A 87 -6.65 13.66 -8.67
C GLN A 87 -6.86 14.85 -7.73
N SER A 88 -6.98 14.59 -6.43
CA SER A 88 -7.06 15.61 -5.39
C SER A 88 -5.69 16.13 -4.92
N GLY A 89 -4.59 15.68 -5.52
CA GLY A 89 -3.23 16.05 -5.12
C GLY A 89 -2.79 15.48 -3.77
N ARG A 90 -3.39 14.35 -3.35
CA ARG A 90 -3.15 13.71 -2.05
C ARG A 90 -2.33 12.43 -2.21
N GLY A 91 -1.42 12.20 -1.27
CA GLY A 91 -0.68 10.95 -1.16
C GLY A 91 -1.52 9.81 -0.56
N VAL A 92 -1.21 8.59 -0.96
CA VAL A 92 -1.85 7.35 -0.52
C VAL A 92 -0.83 6.38 0.04
N LEU A 93 -1.04 5.91 1.26
CA LEU A 93 -0.32 4.77 1.83
C LEU A 93 -1.17 3.51 1.68
N VAL A 94 -0.62 2.46 1.07
CA VAL A 94 -1.17 1.10 1.10
C VAL A 94 -0.34 0.27 2.07
N HIS A 95 -0.97 -0.22 3.14
CA HIS A 95 -0.29 -1.00 4.17
C HIS A 95 -1.01 -2.29 4.55
N CYS A 96 -0.25 -3.25 5.05
CA CYS A 96 -0.78 -4.38 5.80
C CYS A 96 -0.09 -4.42 7.17
N GLN A 97 0.23 -5.60 7.69
CA GLN A 97 1.00 -5.72 8.92
C GLN A 97 2.49 -5.46 8.68
N ALA A 98 3.14 -6.25 7.81
CA ALA A 98 4.58 -6.16 7.53
C ALA A 98 4.93 -5.36 6.25
N GLY A 99 3.94 -5.05 5.41
CA GLY A 99 4.19 -4.36 4.14
C GLY A 99 4.87 -5.21 3.06
N VAL A 100 4.65 -6.53 3.07
CA VAL A 100 5.37 -7.49 2.18
C VAL A 100 4.44 -8.23 1.21
N SER A 101 3.32 -8.77 1.68
CA SER A 101 2.43 -9.65 0.90
C SER A 101 1.20 -8.88 0.40
N ARG A 102 0.14 -8.82 1.23
CA ARG A 102 -1.16 -8.22 0.89
C ARG A 102 -1.10 -6.82 0.29
N SER A 103 -0.41 -5.88 0.93
CA SER A 103 -0.30 -4.50 0.45
C SER A 103 0.51 -4.39 -0.84
N ALA A 104 1.58 -5.17 -0.97
CA ALA A 104 2.36 -5.23 -2.20
C ALA A 104 1.51 -5.74 -3.38
N THR A 105 0.69 -6.77 -3.15
CA THR A 105 -0.25 -7.29 -4.16
C THR A 105 -1.22 -6.21 -4.66
N ILE A 106 -1.78 -5.39 -3.76
CA ILE A 106 -2.66 -4.27 -4.13
C ILE A 106 -1.92 -3.23 -4.97
N VAL A 107 -0.72 -2.84 -4.56
CA VAL A 107 0.11 -1.87 -5.29
C VAL A 107 0.43 -2.40 -6.70
N ILE A 108 0.88 -3.65 -6.81
CA ILE A 108 1.21 -4.28 -8.09
C ILE A 108 -0.03 -4.33 -8.99
N ALA A 109 -1.18 -4.75 -8.46
CA ALA A 109 -2.40 -4.82 -9.23
C ALA A 109 -2.87 -3.44 -9.73
N TYR A 110 -2.73 -2.39 -8.91
CA TYR A 110 -3.01 -1.01 -9.30
C TYR A 110 -2.10 -0.57 -10.45
N LEU A 111 -0.79 -0.76 -10.29
CA LEU A 111 0.20 -0.42 -11.31
C LEU A 111 -0.09 -1.13 -12.62
N MET A 112 -0.35 -2.45 -12.60
CA MET A 112 -0.67 -3.22 -13.81
C MET A 112 -1.92 -2.71 -14.52
N LYS A 113 -2.99 -2.38 -13.78
CA LYS A 113 -4.21 -1.83 -14.37
C LYS A 113 -3.94 -0.49 -15.03
N HIS A 114 -3.17 0.39 -14.37
CA HIS A 114 -2.93 1.75 -14.85
C HIS A 114 -1.87 1.80 -15.96
N THR A 115 -0.81 0.99 -15.92
CA THR A 115 0.18 0.94 -17.01
C THR A 115 -0.40 0.34 -18.29
N LEU A 116 -1.32 -0.64 -18.19
CA LEU A 116 -2.04 -1.16 -19.35
C LEU A 116 -3.01 -0.12 -19.96
N MET A 117 -3.45 0.88 -19.18
CA MET A 117 -4.26 2.00 -19.69
C MET A 117 -3.39 3.09 -20.34
N THR A 118 -2.15 3.27 -19.90
CA THR A 118 -1.20 4.28 -20.42
C THR A 118 -0.32 3.78 -21.56
N ALA A 119 -0.39 2.50 -21.94
CA ALA A 119 0.47 1.85 -22.93
C ALA A 119 0.36 2.37 -24.39
N ASP A 120 -0.22 3.55 -24.62
CA ASP A 120 -0.10 4.33 -25.86
C ASP A 120 1.15 5.24 -25.88
N GLY A 121 1.91 5.35 -24.78
CA GLY A 121 3.16 6.13 -24.77
C GLY A 121 4.08 5.76 -23.61
N ASP A 122 5.21 5.15 -23.95
CA ASP A 122 6.45 5.04 -23.16
C ASP A 122 6.29 4.77 -21.64
N THR A 123 6.43 3.51 -21.22
CA THR A 123 6.65 3.23 -19.79
C THR A 123 7.81 2.27 -19.58
N GLU A 124 8.85 2.77 -18.90
CA GLU A 124 9.90 1.97 -18.29
C GLU A 124 9.27 1.00 -17.27
N MET A 125 9.65 -0.27 -17.37
CA MET A 125 9.27 -1.31 -16.43
C MET A 125 9.70 -0.88 -15.03
N VAL A 126 8.73 -0.60 -14.15
CA VAL A 126 9.00 -0.36 -12.73
C VAL A 126 9.57 -1.67 -12.16
N ALA A 127 10.89 -1.76 -12.05
CA ALA A 127 11.56 -2.87 -11.38
C ALA A 127 11.16 -2.80 -9.90
N LEU A 128 10.15 -3.58 -9.54
CA LEU A 128 9.71 -3.78 -8.17
C LEU A 128 10.91 -4.25 -7.36
N THR A 129 11.41 -3.38 -6.49
CA THR A 129 12.25 -3.76 -5.35
C THR A 129 11.37 -4.58 -4.41
N ALA A 130 11.14 -5.84 -4.77
CA ALA A 130 10.69 -6.85 -3.84
C ALA A 130 11.71 -6.83 -2.69
N LYS A 131 11.28 -6.42 -1.48
CA LYS A 131 12.10 -6.58 -0.27
C LYS A 131 12.61 -8.03 -0.31
N PRO A 132 13.94 -8.26 -0.36
CA PRO A 132 14.46 -9.60 -0.61
C PRO A 132 14.03 -10.48 0.56
N MET A 133 13.05 -11.33 0.31
CA MET A 133 12.66 -12.40 1.20
C MET A 133 13.75 -13.46 1.06
N ARG A 134 14.84 -13.33 1.84
CA ARG A 134 15.87 -14.37 1.91
C ARG A 134 15.23 -15.63 2.49
N LEU A 135 14.86 -16.54 1.58
CA LEU A 135 14.57 -17.93 1.89
C LEU A 135 15.88 -18.57 2.36
N THR A 136 16.11 -18.60 3.68
CA THR A 136 17.06 -19.56 4.23
C THR A 136 16.37 -20.92 4.21
N GLN A 137 16.74 -21.74 3.22
CA GLN A 137 16.49 -23.18 3.20
C GLN A 137 17.20 -23.88 4.38
N PRO A 138 16.72 -25.06 4.81
CA PRO A 138 17.03 -25.67 6.10
C PRO A 138 18.51 -26.01 6.33
#